data_AF-A0A866VVU7-F1
#
_entry.id   AF-A0A866VVU7-F1
#
_cell.length_a   1.000
_cell.length_b   1.000
_cell.length_c   1.000
_cell.angle_alpha   90.00
_cell.angle_beta   90.00
_cell.angle_gamma   90.00
#
_symmetry.space_group_name_H-M   'P 1'
#
loop_
_entity.id
_entity.type
_entity.pdbx_description
1 polymer ?
#
loop_
_entity_poly.entity_id
_entity_poly.type
_entity_poly.pdbx_seq_one_letter_code
_entity_poly.pdbx_strand_id
1 'polypeptide(L)'
;KDLILEVVYGGMFNMIVFLLFVVSTSLTVMYSFRLVCYALSGAMNVFSYHPMNDNSWVMLKSMMGLLIMAVIGGSKLMWLLFPCPYMICLPMELKMLTLIICLVGGFLGYLISNVKLFFFNKALNYYKYSWFLGSMWFMPNLSTLGMIFYPLLLGRDLMKYLDQ
;
A
#
# COMPACT_ATOMS: atom_id res chain seq x y z
N LYS A 1 5.49 -13.12 2.91
CA LYS A 1 6.26 -11.91 2.52
C LYS A 1 7.70 -12.02 3.01
N ASP A 2 7.91 -12.44 4.25
CA ASP A 2 9.25 -12.58 4.84
C ASP A 2 10.17 -13.48 4.01
N LEU A 3 9.70 -14.67 3.59
CA LEU A 3 10.47 -15.55 2.69
C LEU A 3 10.95 -14.84 1.40
N ILE A 4 10.12 -13.97 0.81
CA ILE A 4 10.47 -13.23 -0.41
C ILE A 4 11.60 -12.24 -0.12
N LEU A 5 11.53 -11.53 1.01
CA LEU A 5 12.58 -10.58 1.41
C LEU A 5 13.88 -11.31 1.75
N GLU A 6 13.82 -12.47 2.41
CA GLU A 6 15.00 -13.29 2.69
C GLU A 6 15.68 -13.75 1.39
N VAL A 7 14.91 -14.17 0.37
CA VAL A 7 15.48 -14.51 -0.95
C VAL A 7 16.14 -13.29 -1.61
N VAL A 8 15.53 -12.11 -1.48
CA VAL A 8 16.12 -10.86 -2.02
C VAL A 8 17.41 -10.50 -1.28
N TYR A 9 17.49 -10.71 0.03
CA TYR A 9 18.69 -10.42 0.83
C TYR A 9 19.83 -11.39 0.55
N GLY A 10 19.53 -12.65 0.24
CA GLY A 10 20.52 -13.65 -0.19
C GLY A 10 20.90 -13.57 -1.66
N GLY A 11 20.17 -12.79 -2.47
CA GLY A 11 20.37 -12.67 -3.91
C GLY A 11 21.41 -11.61 -4.30
N MET A 12 21.97 -11.75 -5.50
CA MET A 12 22.92 -10.81 -6.09
C MET A 12 22.19 -9.61 -6.73
N PHE A 13 21.36 -8.90 -5.96
CA PHE A 13 20.68 -7.70 -6.43
C PHE A 13 21.54 -6.46 -6.27
N ASN A 14 21.33 -5.46 -7.14
CA ASN A 14 21.97 -4.16 -7.00
C ASN A 14 21.51 -3.48 -5.69
N MET A 15 22.40 -2.71 -5.06
CA MET A 15 22.14 -2.00 -3.81
C MET A 15 20.90 -1.10 -3.87
N ILE A 16 20.63 -0.49 -5.03
CA ILE A 16 19.44 0.33 -5.26
C ILE A 16 18.16 -0.50 -5.11
N VAL A 17 18.14 -1.71 -5.68
CA VAL A 17 16.98 -2.61 -5.62
C VAL A 17 16.76 -3.09 -4.19
N PHE A 18 17.83 -3.46 -3.50
CA PHE A 18 17.78 -3.81 -2.07
C PHE A 18 17.16 -2.69 -1.23
N LEU A 19 17.61 -1.44 -1.42
CA LEU A 19 17.10 -0.29 -0.67
C LEU A 19 15.63 -0.04 -0.98
N LEU A 20 15.20 -0.14 -2.24
CA LEU A 20 13.79 0.03 -2.62
C LEU A 20 12.88 -1.00 -1.93
N PHE A 21 13.29 -2.27 -1.80
CA PHE A 21 12.53 -3.28 -1.07
C PHE A 21 12.44 -2.99 0.43
N VAL A 22 13.55 -2.59 1.05
CA VAL A 22 13.59 -2.23 2.48
C VAL A 22 12.73 -0.99 2.77
N VAL A 23 12.82 0.06 1.95
CA VAL A 23 12.04 1.29 2.17
C VAL A 23 10.56 1.04 1.88
N SER A 24 10.22 0.34 0.78
CA SER A 24 8.83 0.06 0.45
C SER A 24 8.12 -0.77 1.53
N THR A 25 8.79 -1.78 2.10
CA THR A 25 8.23 -2.55 3.22
C THR A 25 7.96 -1.67 4.44
N SER A 26 8.90 -0.80 4.82
CA SER A 26 8.69 0.17 5.91
C SER A 26 7.50 1.11 5.67
N LEU A 27 7.33 1.60 4.45
CA LEU A 27 6.25 2.51 4.06
C LEU A 27 4.88 1.81 4.07
N THR A 28 4.81 0.54 3.68
CA THR A 28 3.54 -0.21 3.75
C THR A 28 3.05 -0.35 5.19
N VAL A 29 3.96 -0.56 6.14
CA VAL A 29 3.60 -0.63 7.57
C VAL A 29 3.16 0.75 8.07
N MET A 30 3.87 1.82 7.74
CA MET A 30 3.45 3.19 8.08
C MET A 30 2.04 3.52 7.56
N TYR A 31 1.72 3.08 6.34
CA TYR A 31 0.40 3.31 5.74
C TYR A 31 -0.71 2.56 6.50
N SER A 32 -0.50 1.28 6.82
CA SER A 32 -1.46 0.50 7.60
C SER A 32 -1.72 1.12 8.98
N PHE A 33 -0.67 1.53 9.69
CA PHE A 33 -0.82 2.19 11.00
C PHE A 33 -1.53 3.55 10.88
N ARG A 34 -1.22 4.35 9.86
CA ARG A 34 -1.94 5.61 9.61
C ARG A 34 -3.43 5.38 9.42
N LEU A 35 -3.82 4.35 8.65
CA LEU A 35 -5.23 4.01 8.42
C LEU A 35 -5.92 3.61 9.72
N VAL A 36 -5.29 2.75 10.53
CA VAL A 36 -5.83 2.36 11.84
C VAL A 36 -5.99 3.58 12.75
N CYS A 37 -5.01 4.47 12.80
CA CYS A 37 -5.08 5.64 13.66
C CYS A 37 -6.23 6.59 13.29
N TYR A 38 -6.40 6.87 11.99
CA TYR A 38 -7.43 7.81 11.53
C TYR A 38 -8.84 7.21 11.48
N ALA A 39 -8.98 5.93 11.16
CA ALA A 39 -10.29 5.29 11.03
C ALA A 39 -10.84 4.76 12.36
N LEU A 40 -9.99 4.22 13.22
CA LEU A 40 -10.42 3.47 14.41
C LEU A 40 -10.10 4.18 15.73
N SER A 41 -8.94 4.81 15.86
CA SER A 41 -8.50 5.36 17.16
C SER A 41 -8.85 6.83 17.39
N GLY A 42 -9.11 7.57 16.31
CA GLY A 42 -9.41 9.00 16.36
C GLY A 42 -10.83 9.31 16.84
N ALA A 43 -11.10 10.59 17.08
CA ALA A 43 -12.47 11.06 17.27
C ALA A 43 -13.30 10.85 15.99
N MET A 44 -14.58 10.53 16.16
CA MET A 44 -15.50 10.32 15.06
C MET A 44 -15.72 11.63 14.28
N ASN A 45 -15.03 11.77 13.15
CA ASN A 45 -15.15 12.92 12.24
C ASN A 45 -16.25 12.68 11.19
N VAL A 46 -17.37 12.11 11.60
CA VAL A 46 -18.50 11.80 10.73
C VAL A 46 -19.56 12.89 10.89
N PHE A 47 -20.35 13.15 9.84
CA PHE A 47 -21.51 14.05 9.94
C PHE A 47 -22.45 13.61 11.07
N SER A 48 -23.03 14.59 11.77
CA SER A 48 -23.87 14.39 12.94
C SER A 48 -25.09 13.49 12.71
N TYR A 49 -25.57 13.37 11.46
CA TYR A 49 -26.70 12.53 11.07
C TYR A 49 -26.28 11.31 10.24
N HIS A 50 -25.16 10.67 10.57
CA HIS A 50 -24.73 9.47 9.88
C HIS A 50 -25.42 8.21 10.45
N PRO A 51 -26.23 7.47 9.66
CA PRO A 51 -26.81 6.20 10.11
C PRO A 51 -25.73 5.12 10.13
N MET A 52 -25.12 4.88 11.29
CA MET A 52 -24.24 3.73 11.51
C MET A 52 -25.11 2.50 11.83
N ASN A 53 -25.23 1.57 10.87
CA ASN A 53 -25.95 0.31 11.08
C ASN A 53 -25.14 -0.88 10.53
N ASP A 54 -24.48 -1.62 11.43
CA ASP A 54 -23.67 -2.79 11.11
C ASP A 54 -24.42 -4.13 11.29
N ASN A 55 -25.72 -4.09 11.61
CA ASN A 55 -26.49 -5.29 12.00
C ASN A 55 -26.92 -6.18 10.82
N SER A 56 -26.40 -5.96 9.61
CA SER A 56 -26.78 -6.78 8.45
C SER A 56 -26.11 -8.16 8.51
N TRP A 57 -26.89 -9.19 8.80
CA TRP A 57 -26.43 -10.58 8.92
C TRP A 57 -25.67 -11.07 7.68
N VAL A 58 -26.04 -10.61 6.48
CA VAL A 58 -25.38 -10.97 5.22
C VAL A 58 -23.94 -10.47 5.19
N MET A 59 -23.71 -9.22 5.64
CA MET A 59 -22.37 -8.62 5.68
C MET A 59 -21.51 -9.25 6.76
N LEU A 60 -22.06 -9.47 7.96
CA LEU A 60 -21.33 -10.10 9.06
C LEU A 60 -20.87 -11.52 8.69
N LYS A 61 -21.75 -12.30 8.03
CA LYS A 61 -21.41 -13.66 7.59
C LYS A 61 -20.27 -13.67 6.58
N SER A 62 -20.23 -12.73 5.63
CA SER A 62 -19.16 -12.66 4.63
C SER A 62 -17.84 -12.19 5.24
N MET A 63 -17.86 -11.19 6.13
CA MET A 63 -16.66 -10.73 6.85
C MET A 63 -16.04 -11.84 7.69
N MET A 64 -16.85 -12.62 8.42
CA MET A 64 -16.35 -13.75 9.21
C MET A 64 -15.70 -14.84 8.34
N GLY A 65 -16.31 -15.17 7.19
CA GLY A 65 -15.73 -16.12 6.25
C GLY A 65 -14.36 -15.67 5.70
N LEU A 66 -14.24 -14.38 5.35
CA LEU A 66 -12.98 -13.79 4.89
C LEU A 66 -11.90 -13.80 5.98
N LEU A 67 -12.25 -13.49 7.23
CA LEU A 67 -11.31 -13.52 8.36
C LEU A 67 -10.73 -14.93 8.59
N ILE A 68 -11.58 -15.95 8.62
CA ILE A 68 -11.14 -17.34 8.82
C ILE A 68 -10.20 -17.77 7.68
N MET A 69 -10.55 -17.44 6.44
CA MET A 69 -9.73 -17.79 5.29
C MET A 69 -8.40 -17.02 5.27
N ALA A 70 -8.37 -15.76 5.71
CA ALA A 70 -7.13 -14.98 5.77
C ALA A 70 -6.11 -15.57 6.76
N VAL A 71 -6.57 -16.05 7.92
CA VAL A 71 -5.68 -16.64 8.95
C VAL A 71 -5.20 -18.03 8.56
N ILE A 72 -6.12 -18.93 8.16
CA ILE A 72 -5.78 -20.34 7.91
C ILE A 72 -5.28 -20.56 6.47
N GLY A 73 -5.77 -19.77 5.52
CA GLY A 73 -5.47 -19.95 4.10
C GLY A 73 -3.98 -19.79 3.78
N GLY A 74 -3.31 -18.79 4.36
CA GLY A 74 -1.88 -18.55 4.10
C GLY A 74 -0.98 -19.72 4.53
N SER A 75 -1.22 -20.27 5.72
CA SER A 75 -0.43 -21.40 6.24
C SER A 75 -0.65 -22.68 5.43
N LYS A 76 -1.91 -23.03 5.13
CA LYS A 76 -2.24 -24.20 4.32
C LYS A 76 -1.69 -24.10 2.89
N LEU A 77 -1.75 -22.92 2.28
CA LEU A 77 -1.20 -22.69 0.94
C LEU A 77 0.32 -22.84 0.91
N MET A 78 1.03 -22.36 1.94
CA MET A 78 2.49 -22.50 2.01
C MET A 78 2.90 -23.98 2.01
N TRP A 79 2.25 -24.81 2.81
CA TRP A 79 2.55 -26.25 2.88
C TRP A 79 2.17 -27.00 1.60
N LEU A 80 1.11 -26.58 0.89
CA LEU A 80 0.68 -27.22 -0.35
C LEU A 80 1.60 -26.85 -1.52
N LEU A 81 1.98 -25.58 -1.65
CA LEU A 81 2.76 -25.07 -2.77
C LEU A 81 4.27 -25.36 -2.65
N PHE A 82 4.80 -25.43 -1.43
CA PHE A 82 6.23 -25.67 -1.18
C PHE A 82 6.43 -26.92 -0.30
N PRO A 83 6.35 -28.13 -0.88
CA PRO A 83 6.56 -29.37 -0.12
C PRO A 83 7.99 -29.49 0.42
N CYS A 84 8.98 -28.86 -0.25
CA CYS A 84 10.37 -28.79 0.20
C CYS A 84 10.80 -27.31 0.27
N PRO A 85 10.78 -26.64 1.44
CA PRO A 85 11.25 -25.27 1.55
C PRO A 85 12.77 -25.20 1.35
N TYR A 86 13.22 -24.28 0.50
CA TYR A 86 14.65 -24.00 0.34
C TYR A 86 15.18 -23.25 1.56
N MET A 87 16.27 -23.72 2.16
CA MET A 87 16.89 -23.07 3.32
C MET A 87 17.76 -21.90 2.86
N ILE A 88 17.43 -20.70 3.34
CA ILE A 88 18.20 -19.47 3.06
C ILE A 88 19.13 -19.22 4.25
N CYS A 89 20.44 -19.31 4.02
CA CYS A 89 21.46 -19.07 5.05
C CYS A 89 21.91 -17.60 5.00
N LEU A 90 21.48 -16.81 5.98
CA LEU A 90 21.83 -15.39 6.14
C LEU A 90 22.49 -15.14 7.51
N PRO A 91 23.39 -14.14 7.63
CA PRO A 91 23.85 -13.69 8.93
C PRO A 91 22.69 -13.14 9.77
N MET A 92 22.81 -13.24 11.10
CA MET A 92 21.72 -12.94 12.04
C MET A 92 21.14 -11.52 11.84
N GLU A 93 21.99 -10.54 11.54
CA GLU A 93 21.58 -9.16 11.29
C GLU A 93 20.59 -9.03 10.11
N LEU A 94 20.88 -9.69 8.99
CA LEU A 94 20.02 -9.65 7.81
C LEU A 94 18.72 -10.43 8.01
N LYS A 95 18.77 -11.49 8.82
CA LYS A 95 17.58 -12.29 9.14
C LYS A 95 16.58 -11.52 9.99
N MET A 96 17.05 -10.73 10.96
CA MET A 96 16.19 -9.92 11.82
C MET A 96 15.79 -8.57 11.21
N LEU A 97 16.43 -8.17 10.11
CA LEU A 97 16.24 -6.86 9.48
C LEU A 97 14.77 -6.57 9.14
N THR A 98 14.04 -7.53 8.55
CA THR A 98 12.63 -7.36 8.16
C THR A 98 11.76 -6.97 9.35
N LEU A 99 11.96 -7.64 10.49
CA LEU A 99 11.20 -7.41 11.71
C LEU A 99 11.54 -6.03 12.31
N ILE A 100 12.81 -5.65 12.32
CA ILE A 100 13.25 -4.33 12.78
C ILE A 100 12.62 -3.22 11.93
N ILE A 101 12.63 -3.36 10.60
CA ILE A 101 12.02 -2.40 9.68
C ILE A 101 10.51 -2.27 9.95
N CYS A 102 9.81 -3.38 10.20
CA CYS A 102 8.39 -3.37 10.53
C CYS A 102 8.11 -2.61 11.84
N LEU A 103 8.91 -2.83 12.89
CA LEU A 103 8.75 -2.12 14.16
C LEU A 103 9.03 -0.62 14.01
N VAL A 104 10.11 -0.24 13.31
CA VAL A 104 10.45 1.16 13.03
C VAL A 104 9.36 1.82 12.19
N GLY A 105 8.86 1.14 11.16
CA GLY A 105 7.76 1.61 10.33
C GLY A 105 6.47 1.85 11.12
N GLY A 106 6.11 0.92 12.02
CA GLY A 106 4.95 1.08 12.88
C GLY A 106 5.09 2.26 13.85
N PHE A 107 6.26 2.37 14.49
CA PHE A 107 6.55 3.47 15.41
C PHE A 107 6.51 4.83 14.72
N LEU A 108 7.16 4.97 13.57
CA LEU A 108 7.11 6.19 12.76
C LEU A 108 5.70 6.50 12.27
N GLY A 109 4.95 5.48 11.81
CA GLY A 109 3.57 5.64 11.38
C GLY A 109 2.67 6.20 12.48
N TYR A 110 2.83 5.69 13.70
CA TYR A 110 2.11 6.19 14.89
C TYR A 110 2.51 7.62 15.26
N LEU A 111 3.80 7.96 15.21
CA LEU A 111 4.26 9.33 15.49
C LEU A 111 3.70 10.34 14.48
N ILE A 112 3.59 9.95 13.20
CA ILE A 112 3.06 10.81 12.13
C ILE A 112 1.56 11.04 12.30
N SER A 113 0.80 10.04 12.75
CA SER A 113 -0.66 10.15 12.92
C SER A 113 -1.09 10.89 14.19
N ASN A 114 -0.20 11.07 15.16
CA ASN A 114 -0.45 11.81 16.40
C ASN A 114 -0.48 13.34 16.20
N VAL A 115 -1.43 13.83 15.41
CA VAL A 115 -1.66 15.26 15.18
C VAL A 115 -2.77 15.76 16.13
N LYS A 116 -2.39 16.61 17.09
CA LYS A 116 -3.31 17.40 17.93
C LYS A 116 -3.80 18.67 17.21
N LEU A 117 -4.91 19.24 17.70
CA LEU A 117 -5.62 20.39 17.12
C LEU A 117 -4.78 21.68 16.96
N PHE A 118 -3.70 21.85 17.73
CA PHE A 118 -2.86 23.06 17.70
C PHE A 118 -1.53 22.90 16.94
N PHE A 119 -1.34 21.83 16.17
CA PHE A 119 -0.13 21.71 15.35
C PHE A 119 -0.23 22.50 14.04
N PHE A 120 0.85 23.19 13.69
CA PHE A 120 1.02 23.72 12.34
C PHE A 120 0.95 22.60 11.32
N ASN A 121 0.06 22.74 10.33
CA ASN A 121 -0.14 21.72 9.31
C ASN A 121 1.07 21.67 8.37
N LYS A 122 1.98 20.72 8.62
CA LYS A 122 3.20 20.53 7.83
C LYS A 122 2.92 20.31 6.34
N ALA A 123 1.78 19.71 5.99
CA ALA A 123 1.39 19.51 4.60
C ALA A 123 1.06 20.83 3.89
N LEU A 124 0.40 21.77 4.58
CA LEU A 124 0.13 23.10 4.00
C LEU A 124 1.41 23.91 3.82
N ASN A 125 2.38 23.81 4.74
CA ASN A 125 3.67 24.48 4.60
C ASN A 125 4.47 23.96 3.38
N TYR A 126 4.38 22.66 3.08
CA TYR A 126 5.05 22.04 1.92
C TYR A 126 4.06 21.66 0.81
N TYR A 127 3.11 22.55 0.50
CA TYR A 127 2.00 22.26 -0.40
C TYR A 127 2.41 21.71 -1.76
N LYS A 128 3.45 22.27 -2.39
CA LYS A 128 3.94 21.81 -3.71
C LYS A 128 4.37 20.34 -3.68
N TYR A 129 5.11 19.94 -2.65
CA TYR A 129 5.58 18.56 -2.50
C TYR A 129 4.44 17.62 -2.13
N SER A 130 3.56 18.01 -1.21
CA SER A 130 2.40 17.17 -0.85
C SER A 130 1.44 16.96 -2.02
N TRP A 131 1.22 18.00 -2.82
CA TRP A 131 0.34 17.93 -3.99
C TRP A 131 0.93 17.01 -5.08
N PHE A 132 2.24 17.11 -5.35
CA PHE A 132 2.93 16.24 -6.31
C PHE A 132 2.92 14.76 -5.91
N LEU A 133 3.19 14.46 -4.63
CA LEU A 133 3.15 13.09 -4.12
C LEU A 133 1.70 12.55 -4.07
N GLY A 134 0.74 13.41 -3.72
CA GLY A 134 -0.68 13.06 -3.68
C GLY A 134 -1.29 12.76 -5.05
N SER A 135 -0.83 13.42 -6.11
CA SER A 135 -1.30 13.20 -7.49
C SER A 135 -0.67 11.96 -8.16
N MET A 136 -0.02 11.08 -7.40
CA MET A 136 0.74 9.92 -7.91
C MET A 136 1.70 10.32 -9.03
N TRP A 137 2.49 11.38 -8.80
CA TRP A 137 3.45 11.94 -9.78
C TRP A 137 2.79 12.27 -11.14
N PHE A 138 1.52 12.68 -11.14
CA PHE A 138 0.70 12.91 -12.34
C PHE A 138 0.60 11.72 -13.31
N MET A 139 0.96 10.52 -12.87
CA MET A 139 0.91 9.32 -13.70
C MET A 139 -0.49 9.07 -14.30
N PRO A 140 -1.60 9.23 -13.56
CA PRO A 140 -2.94 9.07 -14.14
C PRO A 140 -3.25 10.08 -15.26
N ASN A 141 -2.82 11.34 -15.10
CA ASN A 141 -3.07 12.39 -16.10
C ASN A 141 -2.21 12.16 -17.35
N LEU A 142 -0.96 11.74 -17.18
CA LEU A 142 -0.06 11.39 -18.28
C LEU A 142 -0.57 10.18 -19.06
N SER A 143 -1.01 9.11 -18.36
CA SER A 143 -1.48 7.89 -19.00
C SER A 143 -2.83 8.06 -19.69
N THR A 144 -3.72 8.89 -19.16
CA THR A 144 -5.05 9.12 -19.75
C THR A 144 -4.99 10.14 -20.87
N LEU A 145 -4.62 11.39 -20.59
CA LEU A 145 -4.68 12.48 -21.58
C LEU A 145 -3.65 12.30 -22.71
N GLY A 146 -2.45 11.82 -22.39
CA GLY A 146 -1.38 11.61 -23.37
C GLY A 146 -1.67 10.45 -24.32
N MET A 147 -2.14 9.31 -23.81
CA MET A 147 -2.42 8.15 -24.66
C MET A 147 -3.73 8.28 -25.44
N ILE A 148 -4.76 8.95 -24.91
CA ILE A 148 -6.06 9.08 -25.59
C ILE A 148 -5.97 10.00 -26.82
N PHE A 149 -5.04 10.96 -26.83
CA PHE A 149 -4.90 11.91 -27.93
C PHE A 149 -4.58 11.23 -29.27
N TYR A 150 -3.67 10.25 -29.29
CA TYR A 150 -3.22 9.61 -30.54
C TYR A 150 -4.34 8.79 -31.23
N PRO A 151 -5.06 7.88 -30.55
CA PRO A 151 -6.18 7.15 -31.16
C PRO A 151 -7.32 8.06 -31.62
N LEU A 152 -7.63 9.14 -30.89
CA LEU A 152 -8.70 10.07 -31.27
C LEU A 152 -8.36 10.85 -32.54
N LEU A 153 -7.11 11.30 -32.68
CA LEU A 153 -6.68 12.06 -33.85
C LEU A 153 -6.65 11.15 -35.09
N LEU A 154 -6.14 9.93 -34.94
CA LEU A 154 -6.18 8.89 -35.97
C LEU A 154 -7.61 8.54 -36.38
N GLY A 155 -8.53 8.40 -35.42
CA GLY A 155 -9.95 8.15 -35.68
C GLY A 155 -10.60 9.30 -36.47
N ARG A 156 -10.27 10.56 -36.16
CA ARG A 156 -10.78 11.72 -36.90
C ARG A 156 -10.30 11.72 -38.35
N ASP A 157 -9.03 11.42 -38.59
CA ASP A 157 -8.48 11.44 -39.94
C ASP A 157 -9.01 10.25 -40.76
N LEU A 158 -9.14 9.07 -40.16
CA LEU A 158 -9.79 7.92 -40.79
C LEU A 158 -11.22 8.22 -41.22
N MET A 159 -12.05 8.83 -40.36
CA MET A 159 -13.42 9.21 -40.74
C MET A 159 -13.43 10.18 -41.92
N LYS A 160 -12.53 11.17 -41.95
CA LYS A 160 -12.47 12.14 -43.07
C LYS A 160 -12.07 11.48 -44.40
N TYR A 161 -11.15 10.54 -44.38
CA TYR A 161 -10.65 9.89 -45.60
C TYR A 161 -11.52 8.71 -46.06
N LEU A 162 -12.35 8.13 -45.18
CA LEU A 162 -13.25 7.03 -45.52
C LEU A 162 -14.67 7.49 -45.87
N ASP A 163 -15.15 8.62 -45.33
CA ASP A 163 -16.49 9.17 -45.60
C ASP A 163 -16.52 10.19 -46.78
N GLN A 164 -15.37 10.53 -47.38
CA GLN A 164 -15.28 11.21 -48.69
C GLN A 164 -15.07 10.19 -49.81
#